data_AF-A0A0P6YG63-F1
#
_entry.id   AF-A0A0P6YG63-F1
#
_cell.length_a   1.000
_cell.length_b   1.000
_cell.length_c   1.000
_cell.angle_alpha   90.00
_cell.angle_beta   90.00
_cell.angle_gamma   90.00
#
_symmetry.space_group_name_H-M   'P 1'
#
loop_
_entity.id
_entity.type
_entity.pdbx_description
1 polymer ?
#
loop_
_entity_poly.entity_id
_entity_poly.type
_entity_poly.pdbx_seq_one_letter_code
_entity_poly.pdbx_strand_id
1 'polypeptide(L)'
;MPPHERSNDEWLADLRGPNRDAALADLRAVLLRGLRFALDQSGNLRDTDLEDFAQEALLRILDNLDSFRGESRFTTWAHKIAVRVAFSELRRRRWKDVSLDEWLEQSEGDFTPQLLADENATPEEVAVQQSLLDAIARLMRDELTERQRKALVLVAIRGVPMEEVARRMNTNRNALYKLLHDARKRLKQAMAREGINPQEVMQLFERTP
;
A
#
# COMPACT_ATOMS: atom_id res chain seq x y z
N MET A 1 10.87 35.21 2.02
CA MET A 1 9.48 35.51 1.61
C MET A 1 8.59 34.38 2.07
N PRO A 2 7.37 34.67 2.57
CA PRO A 2 6.38 33.61 2.74
C PRO A 2 6.14 32.95 1.36
N PRO A 3 5.94 31.63 1.28
CA PRO A 3 5.66 30.98 0.01
C PRO A 3 4.40 31.64 -0.56
N HIS A 4 4.52 32.25 -1.74
CA HIS A 4 3.36 32.75 -2.46
C HIS A 4 2.35 31.61 -2.55
N GLU A 5 1.12 31.87 -2.14
CA GLU A 5 0.03 30.89 -2.21
C GLU A 5 -0.38 30.76 -3.68
N ARG A 6 0.48 30.11 -4.49
CA ARG A 6 0.22 29.83 -5.89
C ARG A 6 -1.13 29.12 -6.01
N SER A 7 -1.96 29.65 -6.89
CA SER A 7 -3.17 29.00 -7.37
C SER A 7 -2.82 27.71 -8.13
N ASN A 8 -3.83 26.89 -8.41
CA ASN A 8 -3.65 25.66 -9.16
C ASN A 8 -3.04 25.92 -10.55
N ASP A 9 -3.49 26.96 -11.24
CA ASP A 9 -3.02 27.28 -12.58
C ASP A 9 -1.59 27.81 -12.58
N GLU A 10 -1.22 28.62 -11.58
CA GLU A 10 0.16 29.10 -11.39
C GLU A 10 1.11 27.94 -11.11
N TRP A 11 0.71 26.95 -10.30
CA TRP A 11 1.50 25.74 -10.10
C TRP A 11 1.77 25.00 -11.40
N LEU A 12 0.72 24.79 -12.20
CA LEU A 12 0.83 24.07 -13.48
C LEU A 12 1.68 24.85 -14.50
N ALA A 13 1.50 26.17 -14.57
CA ALA A 13 2.24 27.03 -15.48
C ALA A 13 3.72 27.11 -15.09
N ASP A 14 4.02 27.36 -13.82
CA ASP A 14 5.41 27.49 -13.36
C ASP A 14 6.17 26.16 -13.46
N LEU A 15 5.55 25.02 -13.13
CA LEU A 15 6.19 23.70 -13.23
C LEU A 15 6.52 23.28 -14.67
N ARG A 16 5.79 23.80 -15.66
CA ARG A 16 6.04 23.58 -17.10
C ARG A 16 6.86 24.70 -17.75
N GLY A 17 7.06 25.81 -17.04
CA GLY A 17 7.53 27.06 -17.59
C GLY A 17 8.95 27.44 -17.16
N PRO A 18 9.36 28.70 -17.40
CA PRO A 18 10.70 29.18 -17.08
C PRO A 18 10.96 29.28 -15.56
N ASN A 19 9.91 29.31 -14.74
CA ASN A 19 10.00 29.38 -13.28
C ASN A 19 10.10 28.00 -12.61
N ARG A 20 10.36 26.94 -13.38
CA ARG A 20 10.28 25.55 -12.93
C ARG A 20 11.13 25.27 -11.69
N ASP A 21 12.36 25.76 -11.63
CA ASP A 21 13.26 25.48 -10.51
C ASP A 21 12.75 26.09 -9.19
N ALA A 22 12.23 27.32 -9.25
CA ALA A 22 11.62 27.97 -8.09
C ALA A 22 10.35 27.24 -7.64
N ALA A 23 9.50 26.83 -8.58
CA ALA A 23 8.30 26.04 -8.26
C ALA A 23 8.65 24.66 -7.69
N LEU A 24 9.69 23.99 -8.19
CA LEU A 24 10.15 22.72 -7.63
C LEU A 24 10.67 22.89 -6.20
N ALA A 25 11.43 23.95 -5.92
CA ALA A 25 11.92 24.25 -4.57
C ALA A 25 10.76 24.50 -3.59
N ASP A 26 9.76 25.28 -4.01
CA ASP A 26 8.59 25.58 -3.19
C ASP A 26 7.72 24.34 -2.97
N LEU A 27 7.50 23.54 -4.02
CA LEU A 27 6.76 22.29 -3.92
C LEU A 27 7.47 21.32 -2.98
N ARG A 28 8.80 21.18 -3.11
CA ARG A 28 9.61 20.36 -2.19
C ARG A 28 9.41 20.80 -0.74
N ALA A 29 9.47 22.09 -0.46
CA ALA A 29 9.26 22.61 0.90
C ALA A 29 7.86 22.31 1.43
N VAL A 30 6.82 22.38 0.58
CA VAL A 30 5.45 21.98 0.92
C VAL A 30 5.38 20.48 1.24
N LEU A 31 5.97 19.64 0.39
CA LEU A 31 5.98 18.18 0.58
C LEU A 31 6.71 17.79 1.86
N LEU A 32 7.88 18.35 2.14
CA LEU A 32 8.65 18.06 3.35
C LEU A 32 7.87 18.41 4.62
N ARG A 33 7.22 19.57 4.67
CA ARG A 33 6.36 19.95 5.80
C ARG A 33 5.22 18.97 5.99
N GLY A 34 4.54 18.61 4.90
CA GLY A 34 3.44 17.67 4.94
C GLY A 34 3.89 16.26 5.36
N LEU A 35 4.98 15.75 4.80
CA LEU A 35 5.52 14.42 5.11
C LEU A 35 5.97 14.33 6.56
N ARG A 36 6.64 15.37 7.08
CA ARG A 36 7.01 15.43 8.49
C ARG A 36 5.78 15.29 9.39
N PHE A 37 4.74 16.10 9.15
CA PHE A 37 3.49 16.01 9.91
C PHE A 37 2.80 14.65 9.78
N ALA A 38 2.76 14.06 8.58
CA ALA A 38 2.08 12.80 8.33
C ALA A 38 2.80 11.57 8.91
N LEU A 39 4.13 11.64 9.09
CA LEU A 39 4.95 10.49 9.47
C LEU A 39 5.56 10.59 10.88
N ASP A 40 5.39 11.70 11.58
CA ASP A 40 5.94 11.94 12.93
C ASP A 40 5.48 10.91 13.97
N GLN A 41 4.38 10.21 13.71
CA GLN A 41 3.86 9.15 14.58
C GLN A 41 4.75 7.88 14.61
N SER A 42 5.77 7.77 13.75
CA SER A 42 6.59 6.56 13.61
C SER A 42 7.92 6.59 14.39
N GLY A 43 8.30 7.73 14.99
CA GLY A 43 9.45 7.88 15.90
C GLY A 43 10.85 7.52 15.37
N ASN A 44 10.99 7.08 14.11
CA ASN A 44 12.20 6.41 13.62
C ASN A 44 12.67 6.90 12.24
N LEU A 45 12.20 8.07 11.79
CA LEU A 45 12.55 8.64 10.49
C LEU A 45 13.66 9.68 10.61
N ARG A 46 14.69 9.55 9.79
CA ARG A 46 15.75 10.56 9.68
C ARG A 46 15.33 11.64 8.69
N ASP A 47 15.88 12.84 8.84
CA ASP A 47 15.64 13.93 7.88
C ASP A 47 16.01 13.53 6.44
N THR A 48 17.07 12.73 6.26
CA THR A 48 17.44 12.18 4.94
C THR A 48 16.35 11.31 4.32
N ASP A 49 15.56 10.60 5.14
CA ASP A 49 14.48 9.74 4.64
C ASP A 49 13.31 10.58 4.10
N LEU A 50 12.98 11.70 4.77
CA LEU A 50 11.98 12.65 4.29
C LEU A 50 12.39 13.31 2.98
N GLU A 51 13.68 13.61 2.84
CA GLU A 51 14.26 14.18 1.64
C GLU A 51 14.18 13.23 0.44
N ASP A 52 14.56 11.96 0.65
CA ASP A 52 14.42 10.91 -0.37
C ASP A 52 12.95 10.77 -0.82
N PHE A 53 12.01 10.76 0.13
CA PHE A 53 10.58 10.64 -0.18
C PHE A 53 10.05 11.86 -0.94
N ALA A 54 10.48 13.07 -0.57
CA ALA A 54 10.10 14.29 -1.27
C ALA A 54 10.64 14.30 -2.71
N GLN A 55 11.88 13.86 -2.93
CA GLN A 55 12.48 13.78 -4.26
C GLN A 55 11.74 12.79 -5.16
N GLU A 56 11.50 11.56 -4.69
CA GLU A 56 10.74 10.55 -5.44
C GLU A 56 9.31 11.03 -5.72
N ALA A 57 8.67 11.72 -4.77
CA ALA A 57 7.35 12.30 -4.95
C ALA A 57 7.34 13.38 -6.04
N LEU A 58 8.33 14.26 -6.07
CA LEU A 58 8.45 15.29 -7.11
C LEU A 58 8.53 14.69 -8.51
N LEU A 59 9.33 13.63 -8.69
CA LEU A 59 9.43 12.91 -9.96
C LEU A 59 8.07 12.37 -10.40
N ARG A 60 7.35 11.68 -9.49
CA ARG A 60 6.01 11.15 -9.81
C ARG A 60 4.97 12.23 -10.08
N ILE A 61 5.04 13.36 -9.37
CA ILE A 61 4.15 14.50 -9.59
C ILE A 61 4.38 15.07 -10.99
N LEU A 62 5.64 15.27 -11.39
CA LEU A 62 6.00 15.76 -12.71
C LEU A 62 5.54 14.80 -13.82
N ASP A 63 5.78 13.50 -13.64
CA ASP A 63 5.36 12.47 -14.60
C ASP A 63 3.83 12.38 -14.76
N ASN A 64 3.08 12.77 -13.73
CA ASN A 64 1.62 12.69 -13.70
C ASN A 64 0.96 14.07 -13.67
N LEU A 65 1.67 15.14 -14.03
CA LEU A 65 1.18 16.51 -13.88
C LEU A 65 -0.12 16.74 -14.68
N ASP A 66 -0.23 16.11 -15.85
CA ASP A 66 -1.42 16.18 -16.73
C ASP A 66 -2.64 15.45 -16.15
N SER A 67 -2.46 14.59 -15.13
CA SER A 67 -3.56 13.88 -14.49
C SER A 67 -4.30 14.72 -13.43
N PHE A 68 -3.76 15.89 -13.07
CA PHE A 68 -4.38 16.77 -12.09
C PHE A 68 -5.61 17.47 -12.70
N ARG A 69 -6.79 17.23 -12.10
CA ARG A 69 -8.10 17.68 -12.60
C ARG A 69 -8.61 18.97 -11.98
N GLY A 70 -7.89 19.59 -11.05
CA GLY A 70 -8.35 20.80 -10.36
C GLY A 70 -9.44 20.58 -9.30
N GLU A 71 -9.85 19.34 -9.03
CA GLU A 71 -10.89 18.99 -8.03
C GLU A 71 -10.48 19.29 -6.57
N SER A 72 -9.22 19.67 -6.33
CA SER A 72 -8.70 20.09 -5.02
C SER A 72 -7.56 21.08 -5.22
N ARG A 73 -6.99 21.63 -4.13
CA ARG A 73 -5.73 22.37 -4.23
C ARG A 73 -4.63 21.47 -4.77
N PHE A 74 -3.80 22.00 -5.68
CA PHE A 74 -2.66 21.28 -6.25
C PHE A 74 -1.76 20.68 -5.17
N THR A 75 -1.46 21.46 -4.13
CA THR A 75 -0.65 21.02 -2.98
C THR A 75 -1.27 19.84 -2.22
N THR A 76 -2.61 19.77 -2.13
CA THR A 76 -3.32 18.63 -1.53
C THR A 76 -3.18 17.37 -2.37
N TRP A 77 -3.34 17.48 -3.70
CA TRP A 77 -3.13 16.37 -4.62
C TRP A 77 -1.68 15.87 -4.61
N ALA A 78 -0.71 16.79 -4.67
CA ALA A 78 0.72 16.48 -4.58
C ALA A 78 1.09 15.82 -3.24
N HIS A 79 0.52 16.31 -2.13
CA HIS A 79 0.75 15.74 -0.81
C HIS A 79 0.24 14.28 -0.71
N LYS A 80 -0.91 13.95 -1.29
CA LYS A 80 -1.41 12.57 -1.35
C LYS A 80 -0.43 11.64 -2.08
N ILE A 81 0.18 12.11 -3.18
CA ILE A 81 1.21 11.34 -3.90
C ILE A 81 2.43 11.13 -3.01
N ALA A 82 2.91 12.18 -2.34
CA ALA A 82 4.07 12.10 -1.46
C ALA A 82 3.87 11.13 -0.30
N VAL A 83 2.73 11.19 0.39
CA VAL A 83 2.38 10.27 1.48
C VAL A 83 2.35 8.83 0.97
N ARG A 84 1.77 8.57 -0.21
CA ARG A 84 1.75 7.24 -0.83
C ARG A 84 3.15 6.73 -1.16
N VAL A 85 4.03 7.60 -1.65
CA VAL A 85 5.44 7.28 -1.91
C VAL A 85 6.15 6.90 -0.61
N ALA A 86 6.05 7.73 0.42
CA ALA A 86 6.70 7.49 1.70
C ALA A 86 6.25 6.17 2.34
N PHE A 87 4.95 5.89 2.40
CA PHE A 87 4.46 4.62 2.93
C PHE A 87 4.91 3.42 2.10
N SER A 88 4.97 3.55 0.78
CA SER A 88 5.48 2.49 -0.10
C SER A 88 6.96 2.18 0.20
N GLU A 89 7.77 3.22 0.39
CA GLU A 89 9.20 3.06 0.68
C GLU A 89 9.45 2.55 2.11
N LEU A 90 8.73 3.06 3.10
CA LEU A 90 8.81 2.55 4.48
C LEU A 90 8.48 1.07 4.55
N ARG A 91 7.43 0.66 3.83
CA ARG A 91 7.06 -0.75 3.68
C ARG A 91 8.20 -1.53 3.02
N ARG A 92 8.77 -1.04 1.92
CA ARG A 92 9.93 -1.69 1.27
C ARG A 92 11.12 -1.87 2.21
N ARG A 93 11.49 -0.83 2.96
CA ARG A 93 12.59 -0.86 3.93
C ARG A 93 12.34 -1.90 5.02
N ARG A 94 11.13 -1.94 5.58
CA ARG A 94 10.73 -2.97 6.56
C ARG A 94 10.93 -4.40 6.05
N TRP A 95 10.77 -4.64 4.75
CA TRP A 95 10.90 -5.98 4.15
C TRP A 95 12.27 -6.27 3.52
N LYS A 96 13.18 -5.29 3.49
CA LYS A 96 14.51 -5.42 2.87
C LYS A 96 15.50 -6.16 3.77
N ASP A 97 15.38 -6.01 5.09
CA ASP A 97 16.32 -6.56 6.07
C ASP A 97 15.83 -7.85 6.76
N VAL A 98 14.63 -8.35 6.41
CA VAL A 98 14.13 -9.63 6.93
C VAL A 98 14.76 -10.78 6.13
N SER A 99 15.49 -11.66 6.82
CA SER A 99 16.15 -12.81 6.21
C SER A 99 15.14 -13.78 5.58
N LEU A 100 15.59 -14.56 4.60
CA LEU A 100 14.76 -15.57 3.93
C LEU A 100 14.36 -16.70 4.89
N ASP A 101 15.19 -17.01 5.89
CA ASP A 101 15.03 -18.13 6.81
C ASP A 101 14.01 -17.83 7.93
N GLU A 102 14.03 -16.62 8.48
CA GLU A 102 12.99 -16.12 9.42
C GLU A 102 11.61 -15.99 8.74
N TRP A 103 11.63 -15.93 7.40
CA TRP A 103 10.45 -15.97 6.53
C TRP A 103 9.95 -17.39 6.23
N LEU A 104 10.87 -18.37 6.16
CA LEU A 104 10.57 -19.75 5.80
C LEU A 104 10.06 -20.58 7.00
N GLU A 105 10.43 -20.23 8.23
CA GLU A 105 9.83 -20.82 9.43
C GLU A 105 8.33 -20.45 9.59
N GLN A 106 7.84 -19.43 8.88
CA GLN A 106 6.40 -19.13 8.72
C GLN A 106 5.84 -19.52 7.34
N SER A 107 6.56 -20.36 6.57
CA SER A 107 6.28 -20.66 5.16
C SER A 107 5.72 -22.04 4.85
N GLU A 108 5.05 -22.67 5.79
CA GLU A 108 3.84 -23.35 5.33
C GLU A 108 2.88 -22.22 5.00
N GLY A 109 2.64 -21.94 3.72
CA GLY A 109 1.88 -20.79 3.26
C GLY A 109 0.41 -20.75 3.70
N ASP A 110 0.04 -21.48 4.75
CA ASP A 110 -1.27 -21.47 5.33
C ASP A 110 -1.52 -20.10 5.95
N PHE A 111 -2.57 -19.49 5.42
CA PHE A 111 -3.29 -18.46 6.13
C PHE A 111 -3.76 -19.08 7.45
N THR A 112 -3.17 -18.67 8.57
CA THR A 112 -3.67 -19.02 9.90
C THR A 112 -4.58 -17.89 10.39
N PRO A 113 -5.85 -18.20 10.75
CA PRO A 113 -6.81 -17.22 11.29
C PRO A 113 -6.27 -16.41 12.48
N GLN A 114 -5.32 -16.97 13.23
CA GLN A 114 -4.68 -16.31 14.38
C GLN A 114 -3.93 -15.03 14.02
N LEU A 115 -3.50 -14.84 12.77
CA LEU A 115 -2.83 -13.61 12.33
C LEU A 115 -3.76 -12.39 12.25
N LEU A 116 -5.07 -12.58 12.41
CA LEU A 116 -6.11 -11.56 12.21
C LEU A 116 -7.08 -11.46 13.40
N ALA A 117 -6.74 -12.08 14.54
CA ALA A 117 -7.58 -12.04 15.72
C ALA A 117 -7.57 -10.62 16.32
N ASP A 118 -8.75 -10.06 16.58
CA ASP A 118 -8.92 -8.80 17.29
C ASP A 118 -8.96 -9.09 18.80
N GLU A 119 -8.07 -8.47 19.57
CA GLU A 119 -7.96 -8.67 21.02
C GLU A 119 -9.17 -8.07 21.79
N ASN A 120 -9.99 -7.24 21.15
CA ASN A 120 -11.12 -6.54 21.78
C ASN A 120 -12.50 -7.13 21.43
N ALA A 121 -12.57 -8.22 20.66
CA ALA A 121 -13.84 -8.82 20.25
C ALA A 121 -14.50 -9.65 21.37
N THR A 122 -15.84 -9.66 21.43
CA THR A 122 -16.57 -10.52 22.36
C THR A 122 -16.43 -12.00 21.97
N PRO A 123 -16.61 -12.97 22.90
CA PRO A 123 -16.45 -14.39 22.59
C PRO A 123 -17.32 -14.90 21.44
N GLU A 124 -18.53 -14.34 21.28
CA GLU A 124 -19.45 -14.65 20.19
C GLU A 124 -18.96 -14.07 18.85
N GLU A 125 -18.47 -12.83 18.86
CA GLU A 125 -17.86 -12.20 17.68
C GLU A 125 -16.58 -12.93 17.24
N VAL A 126 -15.75 -13.38 18.19
CA VAL A 126 -14.55 -14.18 17.92
C VAL A 126 -14.90 -15.50 17.22
N ALA A 127 -15.96 -16.19 17.66
CA ALA A 127 -16.37 -17.47 17.06
C ALA A 127 -16.88 -17.30 15.61
N VAL A 128 -17.67 -16.24 15.36
CA VAL A 128 -18.14 -15.90 14.00
C VAL A 128 -16.98 -15.50 13.11
N GLN A 129 -16.07 -14.67 13.62
CA GLN A 129 -14.85 -14.25 12.92
C GLN A 129 -13.96 -15.45 12.57
N GLN A 130 -13.70 -16.34 13.52
CA GLN A 130 -12.91 -17.55 13.28
C GLN A 130 -13.55 -18.43 12.21
N SER A 131 -14.87 -18.65 12.28
CA SER A 131 -15.59 -19.46 11.29
C SER A 131 -15.48 -18.89 9.86
N LEU A 132 -15.56 -17.57 9.71
CA LEU A 132 -15.41 -16.90 8.42
C LEU A 132 -13.95 -16.92 7.94
N LEU A 133 -12.99 -16.73 8.83
CA LEU A 133 -11.56 -16.85 8.51
C LEU A 133 -11.20 -18.27 8.07
N ASP A 134 -11.72 -19.30 8.74
CA ASP A 134 -11.54 -20.70 8.36
C ASP A 134 -12.14 -21.00 6.98
N ALA A 135 -13.32 -20.46 6.69
CA ALA A 135 -13.94 -20.58 5.38
C ALA A 135 -13.06 -19.94 4.29
N ILE A 136 -12.51 -18.74 4.53
CA ILE A 136 -11.59 -18.08 3.60
C ILE A 136 -10.30 -18.90 3.43
N ALA A 137 -9.73 -19.42 4.52
CA ALA A 137 -8.53 -20.25 4.50
C ALA A 137 -8.74 -21.50 3.62
N ARG A 138 -9.89 -22.16 3.77
CA ARG A 138 -10.29 -23.30 2.96
C ARG A 138 -10.46 -22.92 1.49
N LEU A 139 -11.18 -21.83 1.18
CA LEU A 139 -11.33 -21.35 -0.19
C LEU A 139 -9.98 -21.02 -0.85
N MET A 140 -9.06 -20.42 -0.11
CA MET A 140 -7.70 -20.16 -0.59
C MET A 140 -6.93 -21.45 -0.88
N ARG A 141 -7.15 -22.52 -0.11
CA ARG A 141 -6.53 -23.83 -0.31
C ARG A 141 -7.11 -24.57 -1.51
N ASP A 142 -8.43 -24.51 -1.67
CA ASP A 142 -9.16 -25.31 -2.66
C ASP A 142 -9.17 -24.67 -4.06
N GLU A 143 -9.18 -23.34 -4.15
CA GLU A 143 -9.42 -22.62 -5.42
C GLU A 143 -8.16 -22.03 -6.04
N LEU A 144 -7.10 -21.85 -5.24
CA LEU A 144 -5.86 -21.22 -5.69
C LEU A 144 -4.75 -22.25 -5.85
N THR A 145 -3.92 -22.05 -6.87
CA THR A 145 -2.64 -22.75 -6.95
C THR A 145 -1.71 -22.30 -5.82
N GLU A 146 -0.74 -23.14 -5.45
CA GLU A 146 0.30 -22.79 -4.49
C GLU A 146 0.92 -21.41 -4.74
N ARG A 147 1.24 -21.17 -6.01
CA ARG A 147 1.86 -19.93 -6.45
C ARG A 147 0.95 -18.72 -6.29
N GLN A 148 -0.35 -18.88 -6.56
CA GLN A 148 -1.36 -17.83 -6.36
C GLN A 148 -1.58 -17.54 -4.88
N ARG A 149 -1.76 -18.58 -4.07
CA ARG A 149 -1.94 -18.47 -2.61
C ARG A 149 -0.74 -17.76 -1.97
N LYS A 150 0.48 -18.22 -2.29
CA LYS A 150 1.72 -17.58 -1.82
C LYS A 150 1.77 -16.11 -2.21
N ALA A 151 1.58 -15.77 -3.50
CA ALA A 151 1.58 -14.37 -3.93
C ALA A 151 0.55 -13.51 -3.19
N LEU A 152 -0.67 -14.03 -2.98
CA LEU A 152 -1.74 -13.32 -2.30
C LEU A 152 -1.42 -13.09 -0.82
N VAL A 153 -0.93 -14.11 -0.11
CA VAL A 153 -0.51 -13.98 1.29
C VAL A 153 0.61 -12.95 1.43
N LEU A 154 1.63 -13.03 0.58
CA LEU A 154 2.75 -12.09 0.59
C LEU A 154 2.27 -10.64 0.44
N VAL A 155 1.40 -10.36 -0.55
CA VAL A 155 1.03 -8.99 -0.89
C VAL A 155 -0.11 -8.46 -0.02
N ALA A 156 -1.19 -9.22 0.15
CA ALA A 156 -2.43 -8.75 0.76
C ALA A 156 -2.43 -8.87 2.28
N ILE A 157 -1.85 -9.94 2.83
CA ILE A 157 -1.88 -10.22 4.27
C ILE A 157 -0.61 -9.70 4.93
N ARG A 158 0.56 -10.07 4.38
CA ARG A 158 1.85 -9.66 4.93
C ARG A 158 2.28 -8.27 4.44
N GLY A 159 1.60 -7.68 3.46
CA GLY A 159 1.92 -6.33 2.99
C GLY A 159 3.32 -6.21 2.36
N VAL A 160 3.87 -7.29 1.80
CA VAL A 160 5.17 -7.26 1.12
C VAL A 160 5.03 -6.49 -0.20
N PRO A 161 5.97 -5.58 -0.53
CA PRO A 161 5.96 -4.84 -1.79
C PRO A 161 5.97 -5.78 -2.99
N MET A 162 5.18 -5.45 -4.01
CA MET A 162 5.06 -6.26 -5.23
C MET A 162 6.39 -6.49 -5.93
N GLU A 163 7.29 -5.51 -5.93
CA GLU A 163 8.63 -5.66 -6.53
C GLU A 163 9.44 -6.75 -5.83
N GLU A 164 9.37 -6.78 -4.51
CA GLU A 164 10.10 -7.74 -3.69
C GLU A 164 9.50 -9.14 -3.84
N VAL A 165 8.17 -9.25 -3.89
CA VAL A 165 7.48 -10.51 -4.19
C VAL A 165 7.85 -11.00 -5.59
N ALA A 166 7.89 -10.12 -6.59
CA ALA A 166 8.24 -10.50 -7.96
C ALA A 166 9.67 -11.05 -8.02
N ARG A 167 10.62 -10.35 -7.40
CA ARG A 167 12.02 -10.78 -7.28
C ARG A 167 12.13 -12.15 -6.59
N ARG A 168 11.51 -12.31 -5.42
CA ARG A 168 11.58 -13.55 -4.62
C ARG A 168 10.89 -14.74 -5.29
N MET A 169 9.81 -14.50 -6.03
CA MET A 169 9.11 -15.55 -6.79
C MET A 169 9.74 -15.84 -8.15
N ASN A 170 10.89 -15.22 -8.47
CA ASN A 170 11.56 -15.31 -9.77
C ASN A 170 10.60 -15.02 -10.93
N THR A 171 9.93 -13.87 -10.86
CA THR A 171 8.96 -13.39 -11.85
C THR A 171 9.09 -11.88 -12.04
N ASN A 172 8.28 -11.29 -12.93
CA ASN A 172 8.20 -9.84 -13.10
C ASN A 172 6.88 -9.27 -12.56
N ARG A 173 6.82 -7.94 -12.42
CA ARG A 173 5.67 -7.22 -11.84
C ARG A 173 4.38 -7.44 -12.63
N ASN A 174 4.44 -7.50 -13.96
CA ASN A 174 3.26 -7.70 -14.81
C ASN A 174 2.67 -9.11 -14.64
N ALA A 175 3.55 -10.12 -14.63
CA ALA A 175 3.15 -11.50 -14.38
C ALA A 175 2.59 -11.69 -12.97
N LEU A 176 3.21 -11.07 -11.95
CA LEU A 176 2.70 -11.08 -10.58
C LEU A 176 1.34 -10.38 -10.46
N TYR A 177 1.15 -9.25 -11.15
CA TYR A 177 -0.13 -8.54 -11.19
C TYR A 177 -1.24 -9.43 -11.76
N LYS A 178 -0.97 -10.08 -12.91
CA LYS A 178 -1.92 -11.01 -13.53
C LYS A 178 -2.23 -12.19 -12.60
N LEU A 179 -1.20 -12.79 -11.99
CA LEU A 179 -1.35 -13.89 -11.03
C LEU A 179 -2.28 -13.52 -9.87
N LEU A 180 -2.11 -12.33 -9.28
CA LEU A 180 -2.94 -11.82 -8.19
C LEU A 180 -4.35 -11.44 -8.65
N HIS A 181 -4.50 -10.91 -9.85
CA HIS A 181 -5.80 -10.62 -10.44
C HIS A 181 -6.62 -11.91 -10.61
N ASP A 182 -6.00 -12.94 -11.20
CA ASP A 182 -6.64 -14.24 -11.40
C ASP A 182 -6.98 -14.92 -10.07
N ALA A 183 -6.11 -14.82 -9.07
CA ALA A 183 -6.37 -15.32 -7.72
C ALA A 183 -7.59 -14.64 -7.08
N ARG A 184 -7.66 -13.30 -7.11
CA ARG A 184 -8.80 -12.54 -6.58
C ARG A 184 -10.10 -12.88 -7.30
N LYS A 185 -10.07 -13.07 -8.62
CA LYS A 185 -11.24 -13.44 -9.40
C LYS A 185 -11.78 -14.81 -8.98
N ARG A 186 -10.91 -15.80 -8.82
CA ARG A 186 -11.28 -17.15 -8.35
C ARG A 186 -11.89 -17.12 -6.94
N LEU A 187 -11.24 -16.44 -6.00
CA LEU A 187 -11.78 -16.30 -4.64
C LEU A 187 -13.13 -15.61 -4.63
N LYS A 188 -13.31 -14.53 -5.42
CA LYS A 188 -14.60 -13.84 -5.51
C LYS A 188 -15.71 -14.77 -6.02
N GLN A 189 -15.41 -15.60 -7.00
CA GLN A 189 -16.37 -16.59 -7.53
C GLN A 189 -16.67 -17.69 -6.52
N ALA A 190 -15.67 -18.14 -5.76
CA ALA A 190 -15.84 -19.16 -4.74
C ALA A 190 -16.66 -18.65 -3.54
N MET A 191 -16.35 -17.44 -3.04
CA MET A 191 -17.13 -16.78 -1.99
C MET A 191 -18.59 -16.61 -2.40
N ALA A 192 -18.86 -16.19 -3.65
CA ALA A 192 -20.22 -16.08 -4.16
C ALA A 192 -20.97 -17.42 -4.21
N ARG A 193 -20.29 -18.54 -4.48
CA ARG A 193 -20.90 -19.89 -4.45
C ARG A 193 -21.27 -20.32 -3.04
N GLU A 194 -20.51 -19.90 -2.03
CA GLU A 194 -20.75 -20.23 -0.62
C GLU A 194 -21.61 -19.18 0.11
N GLY A 195 -22.13 -18.17 -0.59
CA GLY A 195 -22.93 -17.11 0.00
C GLY A 195 -22.12 -16.16 0.90
N ILE A 196 -20.79 -16.19 0.81
CA ILE A 196 -19.90 -15.31 1.56
C ILE A 196 -19.85 -13.94 0.88
N ASN A 197 -20.22 -12.90 1.62
CA ASN A 197 -20.24 -11.53 1.14
C ASN A 197 -18.83 -10.91 1.22
N PRO A 198 -18.23 -10.47 0.10
CA PRO A 198 -16.90 -9.85 0.11
C PRO A 198 -16.81 -8.60 0.99
N GLN A 199 -17.90 -7.87 1.17
CA GLN A 199 -17.95 -6.67 2.02
C GLN A 199 -17.85 -7.03 3.51
N GLU A 200 -18.48 -8.12 3.94
CA GLU A 200 -18.36 -8.63 5.33
C GLU A 200 -16.93 -9.09 5.61
N VAL A 201 -16.30 -9.74 4.63
CA VAL A 201 -14.89 -10.12 4.70
C VAL A 201 -14.00 -8.89 4.83
N MET A 202 -14.22 -7.83 4.05
CA MET A 202 -13.42 -6.60 4.12
C MET A 202 -13.58 -5.86 5.46
N GLN A 203 -14.81 -5.80 6.01
CA GLN A 203 -15.06 -5.17 7.31
C GLN A 203 -14.34 -5.86 8.46
N LEU A 204 -14.12 -7.18 8.37
CA LEU A 204 -13.32 -7.93 9.31
C LEU A 204 -11.84 -7.53 9.30
N PHE A 205 -11.27 -7.29 8.11
CA PHE A 205 -9.89 -6.82 7.98
C PHE A 205 -9.68 -5.35 8.37
N GLU A 206 -10.74 -4.53 8.32
CA GLU A 206 -10.69 -3.11 8.72
C GLU A 206 -10.86 -2.90 10.23
N ARG A 207 -11.32 -3.93 10.97
CA ARG A 207 -11.52 -3.90 12.42
C ARG A 207 -10.29 -4.30 13.23
N THR A 208 -9.27 -4.88 12.59
CA THR A 208 -8.00 -5.19 13.25
C THR A 208 -7.19 -3.90 13.47
N PRO A 209 -6.88 -3.50 14.72
CA PRO A 209 -6.17 -2.25 15.02
C PRO A 209 -4.71 -2.21 14.54
#